data_AF-A0A448ZA52-F1
#
_entry.id   AF-A0A448ZA52-F1
#
_cell.length_a   1.000
_cell.length_b   1.000
_cell.length_c   1.000
_cell.angle_alpha   90.00
_cell.angle_beta   90.00
_cell.angle_gamma   90.00
#
_symmetry.space_group_name_H-M   'P 1'
#
loop_
_entity.id
_entity.type
_entity.pdbx_description
1 polymer ?
#
loop_
_entity_poly.entity_id
_entity_poly.type
_entity_poly.pdbx_seq_one_letter_code
_entity_poly.pdbx_strand_id
1 'polypeptide(L)'
;MLEQLSPYEKMRLERIKRNEERMRELGLDKYPLLFSKKKKQTTPPNKKKQPARVVTPGQERRSQRNQKRKKPIESQNDHFSSDDEVDEDDEVDVRRPYRKRRLLLDPVDYRLSSADRAALEGAADENFMGKFQEFLEFHDKISPANVKNVMRQARKLASGEGIRYESPRYGWAPGRYFQKGTPITPMSDFVGLMAKGQECEDKWGRDHGNGWLISHPLKKLLLFQQFVLQHPDFLASDLRLKEYCAEE
;
A
#
# COMPACT_ATOMS: atom_id res chain seq x y z
N MET A 1 -52.68 -17.95 8.12
CA MET A 1 -51.94 -18.72 7.09
C MET A 1 -50.46 -18.44 7.28
N LEU A 2 -49.76 -19.26 8.07
CA LEU A 2 -48.31 -19.15 8.27
C LEU A 2 -47.67 -20.10 7.25
N GLU A 3 -47.19 -19.50 6.17
CA GLU A 3 -46.47 -20.16 5.09
C GLU A 3 -45.32 -21.01 5.63
N GLN A 4 -45.08 -22.14 4.97
CA GLN A 4 -44.03 -23.09 5.29
C GLN A 4 -42.66 -22.44 5.10
N LEU A 5 -42.18 -21.71 6.12
CA LEU A 5 -40.84 -21.13 6.13
C LEU A 5 -39.81 -22.24 5.89
N SER A 6 -38.85 -21.94 5.01
CA SER A 6 -37.74 -22.85 4.71
C SER A 6 -36.99 -23.22 5.99
N PRO A 7 -36.43 -24.45 6.10
CA PRO A 7 -35.57 -24.82 7.24
C PRO A 7 -34.48 -23.78 7.55
N TYR A 8 -33.97 -23.11 6.52
CA TYR A 8 -33.01 -22.02 6.67
C TYR A 8 -33.60 -20.79 7.37
N GLU A 9 -34.82 -20.40 7.02
CA GLU A 9 -35.48 -19.23 7.60
C GLU A 9 -35.84 -19.47 9.07
N LYS A 10 -36.23 -20.71 9.43
CA LYS A 10 -36.44 -21.10 10.82
C LYS A 10 -35.16 -20.96 11.64
N MET A 11 -34.04 -21.53 11.16
CA MET A 11 -32.74 -21.38 11.83
C MET A 11 -32.29 -19.92 11.92
N ARG A 12 -32.57 -19.12 10.89
CA ARG A 12 -32.26 -17.68 10.88
C ARG A 12 -33.05 -16.93 11.95
N LEU A 13 -34.34 -17.19 12.07
CA LEU A 13 -35.22 -16.58 13.08
C LEU A 13 -34.82 -16.99 14.51
N GLU A 14 -34.46 -18.25 14.73
CA GLU A 14 -33.96 -18.73 16.01
C GLU A 14 -32.65 -18.03 16.42
N ARG A 15 -31.73 -17.83 15.47
CA ARG A 15 -30.49 -17.08 15.73
C ARG A 15 -30.75 -15.61 16.05
N ILE A 16 -31.69 -14.99 15.35
CA ILE A 16 -32.11 -13.60 15.62
C ILE A 16 -32.65 -13.51 17.05
N LYS A 17 -33.58 -14.40 17.42
CA LYS A 17 -34.20 -14.42 18.75
C LYS A 17 -33.16 -14.64 19.86
N ARG A 18 -32.24 -15.59 19.69
CA ARG A 18 -31.16 -15.85 20.67
C ARG A 18 -30.22 -14.65 20.83
N ASN A 19 -29.93 -13.95 19.74
CA ASN A 19 -29.10 -12.73 19.79
C ASN A 19 -29.85 -11.58 20.48
N GLU A 20 -31.15 -11.42 20.23
CA GLU A 20 -31.99 -10.40 20.89
C GLU A 20 -32.07 -10.65 22.40
N GLU A 21 -32.26 -11.90 22.83
CA GLU A 21 -32.27 -12.29 24.24
C GLU A 21 -30.92 -11.99 24.90
N ARG A 22 -29.81 -12.35 24.24
CA ARG A 22 -28.45 -12.06 24.74
C ARG A 22 -28.16 -10.55 24.82
N MET A 23 -28.66 -9.77 23.87
CA MET A 23 -28.51 -8.30 23.90
C MET A 23 -29.32 -7.67 25.04
N ARG A 24 -30.50 -8.23 25.35
CA ARG A 24 -31.31 -7.83 26.50
C ARG A 24 -30.63 -8.20 27.82
N GLU A 25 -30.06 -9.40 27.92
CA GLU A 25 -29.30 -9.85 29.10
C GLU A 25 -28.08 -8.96 29.38
N LEU A 26 -27.39 -8.51 28.34
CA LEU A 26 -26.25 -7.60 28.45
C LEU A 26 -26.65 -6.11 28.66
N GLY A 27 -27.95 -5.79 28.73
CA GLY A 27 -28.44 -4.41 28.91
C GLY A 27 -28.14 -3.47 27.73
N LEU A 28 -27.86 -4.02 26.56
CA LEU A 28 -27.50 -3.28 25.34
C LEU A 28 -28.74 -2.96 24.47
N ASP A 29 -29.92 -3.42 24.88
CA ASP A 29 -31.20 -3.18 24.20
C ASP A 29 -31.62 -1.69 24.21
N LYS A 30 -31.09 -0.90 25.16
CA LYS A 30 -31.35 0.55 25.28
C LYS A 30 -30.60 1.43 24.29
N TYR A 31 -29.70 0.88 23.47
CA TYR A 31 -28.89 1.64 22.50
C TYR A 31 -29.17 1.28 21.03
N PRO A 32 -30.42 1.37 20.53
CA PRO A 32 -30.74 1.06 19.13
C PRO A 32 -30.03 2.00 18.14
N LEU A 33 -29.63 3.20 18.59
CA LEU A 33 -29.03 4.24 17.77
C LEU A 33 -27.53 4.04 17.45
N LEU A 34 -26.80 3.22 18.22
CA LEU A 34 -25.36 2.99 17.98
C LEU A 34 -25.08 1.95 16.88
N PHE A 35 -26.07 1.14 16.51
CA PHE A 35 -25.93 0.10 15.48
C PHE A 35 -26.72 0.38 14.20
N SER A 36 -27.54 1.42 14.17
CA SER A 36 -28.05 2.01 12.93
C SER A 36 -26.89 2.74 12.23
N LYS A 37 -26.05 1.97 11.54
CA LYS A 37 -25.14 2.54 10.54
C LYS A 37 -26.04 3.29 9.56
N LYS A 38 -25.84 4.61 9.43
CA LYS A 38 -26.36 5.41 8.31
C LYS A 38 -26.27 4.53 7.06
N LYS A 39 -27.40 4.26 6.41
CA LYS A 39 -27.43 3.49 5.15
C LYS A 39 -26.43 4.18 4.21
N LYS A 40 -25.22 3.62 4.08
CA LYS A 40 -24.32 4.01 3.00
C LYS A 40 -25.12 3.76 1.74
N GLN A 41 -25.30 4.79 0.92
CA GLN A 41 -25.94 4.66 -0.38
C GLN A 41 -25.34 3.44 -1.07
N THR A 42 -26.14 2.39 -1.22
CA THR A 42 -25.75 1.20 -1.95
C THR A 42 -25.46 1.66 -3.38
N THR A 43 -24.20 1.64 -3.79
CA THR A 43 -23.87 1.68 -5.22
C THR A 43 -24.73 0.63 -5.92
N PRO A 44 -25.38 0.98 -7.05
CA PRO A 44 -26.32 0.08 -7.70
C PRO A 44 -25.65 -1.26 -8.00
N PRO A 45 -26.39 -2.38 -7.94
CA PRO A 45 -25.84 -3.69 -8.21
C PRO A 45 -25.20 -3.68 -9.60
N ASN A 46 -23.94 -4.11 -9.64
CA ASN A 46 -23.14 -4.18 -10.85
C ASN A 46 -23.94 -4.96 -11.90
N LYS A 47 -24.48 -4.24 -12.91
CA LYS A 47 -25.25 -4.86 -13.99
C LYS A 47 -24.39 -5.95 -14.58
N LYS A 48 -24.89 -7.20 -14.60
CA LYS A 48 -24.22 -8.34 -15.24
C LYS A 48 -23.76 -7.88 -16.63
N LYS A 49 -22.45 -7.88 -16.87
CA LYS A 49 -21.89 -7.54 -18.18
C LYS A 49 -22.55 -8.45 -19.20
N GLN A 50 -23.30 -7.87 -20.14
CA GLN A 50 -23.80 -8.64 -21.27
C GLN A 50 -22.60 -9.20 -22.03
N PRO A 51 -22.69 -10.42 -22.59
CA PRO A 51 -21.61 -10.99 -23.37
C PRO A 51 -21.27 -10.05 -24.53
N ALA A 52 -19.98 -9.81 -24.75
CA ALA A 52 -19.51 -8.98 -25.84
C ALA A 52 -20.03 -9.58 -27.17
N ARG A 53 -20.75 -8.78 -27.96
CA ARG A 53 -21.13 -9.16 -29.32
C ARG A 53 -19.83 -9.37 -30.11
N VAL A 54 -19.63 -10.58 -30.64
CA VAL A 54 -18.49 -10.90 -31.50
C VAL A 54 -18.56 -9.99 -32.72
N VAL A 55 -17.56 -9.11 -32.86
CA VAL A 55 -17.44 -8.21 -34.02
C VAL A 55 -16.85 -9.03 -35.16
N THR A 56 -17.59 -9.18 -36.26
CA THR A 56 -17.07 -9.79 -37.48
C THR A 56 -16.07 -8.86 -38.17
N PRO A 57 -14.98 -9.40 -38.76
CA PRO A 57 -14.01 -8.60 -39.50
C PRO A 57 -14.71 -7.82 -40.63
N GLY A 58 -14.56 -6.49 -40.64
CA GLY A 58 -15.16 -5.59 -41.64
C GLY A 58 -16.36 -4.77 -41.17
N GLN A 59 -16.91 -5.01 -39.97
CA GLN A 59 -17.89 -4.11 -39.33
C GLN A 59 -17.25 -3.29 -38.20
N GLU A 60 -16.31 -2.41 -38.58
CA GLU A 60 -15.81 -1.40 -37.65
C GLU A 60 -16.90 -0.35 -37.38
N ARG A 61 -17.24 -0.19 -36.10
CA ARG A 61 -18.17 0.85 -35.63
C ARG A 61 -17.55 2.23 -35.85
N ARG A 62 -17.77 2.84 -37.00
CA ARG A 62 -17.61 4.29 -37.17
C ARG A 62 -18.68 4.99 -36.34
N SER A 63 -18.27 5.74 -35.31
CA SER A 63 -19.20 6.57 -34.56
C SER A 63 -19.70 7.72 -35.46
N GLN A 64 -21.01 7.85 -35.61
CA GLN A 64 -21.64 8.94 -36.38
C GLN A 64 -21.56 10.31 -35.68
N ARG A 65 -20.83 10.45 -34.57
CA ARG A 65 -20.79 11.71 -33.81
C ARG A 65 -19.89 12.79 -34.44
N ASN A 66 -19.10 12.44 -35.46
CA ASN A 66 -18.07 13.32 -36.06
C ASN A 66 -18.40 13.85 -37.47
N GLN A 67 -19.66 13.84 -37.94
CA GLN A 67 -19.98 14.26 -39.32
C GLN A 67 -20.55 15.69 -39.48
N LYS A 68 -20.53 16.53 -38.44
CA LYS A 68 -20.84 17.96 -38.55
C LYS A 68 -19.76 18.69 -37.74
N ARG A 69 -18.85 19.51 -38.27
CA ARG A 69 -18.80 20.30 -39.51
C ARG A 69 -17.33 20.51 -39.89
N LYS A 70 -17.05 20.58 -41.20
CA LYS A 70 -15.86 21.23 -41.76
C LYS A 70 -16.33 22.58 -42.33
N LYS A 71 -15.59 23.66 -42.08
CA LYS A 71 -14.91 24.44 -43.13
C LYS A 71 -14.03 25.56 -42.52
N PRO A 72 -12.97 25.95 -43.24
CA PRO A 72 -11.85 26.73 -42.74
C PRO A 72 -12.09 28.23 -42.94
N ILE A 73 -11.37 29.11 -42.25
CA ILE A 73 -10.93 30.39 -42.80
C ILE A 73 -9.79 30.98 -41.97
N GLU A 74 -8.85 31.56 -42.72
CA GLU A 74 -7.66 32.30 -42.34
C GLU A 74 -7.95 33.62 -41.64
N SER A 75 -6.88 34.12 -41.02
CA SER A 75 -6.69 35.37 -40.32
C SER A 75 -7.02 36.63 -41.15
N GLN A 76 -7.66 37.63 -40.52
CA GLN A 76 -7.13 39.00 -40.33
C GLN A 76 -8.12 39.90 -39.55
N ASN A 77 -7.56 40.90 -38.85
CA ASN A 77 -8.21 41.82 -37.91
C ASN A 77 -9.10 42.89 -38.60
N ASP A 78 -10.15 43.35 -37.89
CA ASP A 78 -10.28 44.69 -37.28
C ASP A 78 -11.76 45.14 -37.08
N HIS A 79 -12.12 45.41 -35.81
CA HIS A 79 -12.94 46.51 -35.29
C HIS A 79 -14.34 46.86 -35.88
N PHE A 80 -15.44 46.41 -35.24
CA PHE A 80 -16.59 47.25 -34.82
C PHE A 80 -17.65 46.46 -33.99
N SER A 81 -18.30 47.17 -33.06
CA SER A 81 -19.27 46.76 -32.02
C SER A 81 -20.43 45.85 -32.43
N SER A 82 -20.67 44.75 -31.70
CA SER A 82 -22.00 44.31 -31.22
C SER A 82 -21.90 43.04 -30.35
N ASP A 83 -22.58 43.08 -29.21
CA ASP A 83 -23.23 42.02 -28.42
C ASP A 83 -22.73 40.56 -28.47
N ASP A 84 -22.60 40.02 -27.25
CA ASP A 84 -22.51 38.61 -26.86
C ASP A 84 -21.20 37.83 -27.12
N GLU A 85 -20.93 36.93 -26.17
CA GLU A 85 -19.95 35.84 -26.18
C GLU A 85 -18.55 36.02 -25.54
N VAL A 86 -18.47 35.43 -24.34
CA VAL A 86 -17.45 34.49 -23.83
C VAL A 86 -15.99 34.95 -23.79
N ASP A 87 -15.56 35.37 -22.60
CA ASP A 87 -14.21 35.13 -22.10
C ASP A 87 -14.35 34.22 -20.87
N GLU A 88 -13.75 33.04 -20.94
CA GLU A 88 -12.81 32.56 -19.92
C GLU A 88 -12.36 31.14 -20.32
N ASP A 89 -11.08 31.08 -20.66
CA ASP A 89 -10.26 29.89 -20.79
C ASP A 89 -10.47 28.91 -19.61
N ASP A 90 -10.34 27.61 -19.90
CA ASP A 90 -10.03 26.46 -19.02
C ASP A 90 -11.00 25.29 -19.26
N GLU A 91 -10.60 24.02 -19.34
CA GLU A 91 -9.34 23.39 -19.02
C GLU A 91 -9.28 22.05 -19.77
N VAL A 92 -8.06 21.66 -20.13
CA VAL A 92 -7.75 20.43 -20.85
C VAL A 92 -7.82 19.24 -19.88
N ASP A 93 -8.91 18.44 -19.89
CA ASP A 93 -8.98 17.23 -19.04
C ASP A 93 -8.17 16.06 -19.64
N VAL A 94 -6.85 16.20 -19.54
CA VAL A 94 -5.90 15.11 -19.70
C VAL A 94 -5.99 14.26 -18.45
N ARG A 95 -6.62 13.07 -18.57
CA ARG A 95 -6.62 12.03 -17.52
C ARG A 95 -5.18 11.73 -17.08
N ARG A 96 -4.74 12.40 -16.01
CA ARG A 96 -3.38 12.22 -15.46
C ARG A 96 -3.23 10.75 -15.05
N PRO A 97 -2.20 10.02 -15.54
CA PRO A 97 -1.91 8.69 -15.01
C PRO A 97 -1.72 8.83 -13.51
N TYR A 98 -2.33 7.94 -12.72
CA TYR A 98 -2.19 7.91 -11.27
C TYR A 98 -0.72 7.66 -10.92
N ARG A 99 0.07 8.74 -10.86
CA ARG A 99 1.45 8.72 -10.39
C ARG A 99 1.35 8.49 -8.90
N LYS A 100 1.53 7.24 -8.48
CA LYS A 100 1.84 6.94 -7.08
C LYS A 100 2.97 7.89 -6.68
N ARG A 101 2.77 8.64 -5.60
CA ARG A 101 3.81 9.49 -5.03
C ARG A 101 4.99 8.58 -4.71
N ARG A 102 5.99 8.56 -5.58
CA ARG A 102 7.28 7.94 -5.30
C ARG A 102 7.83 8.73 -4.13
N LEU A 103 8.23 8.03 -3.06
CA LEU A 103 8.98 8.70 -2.01
C LEU A 103 10.29 9.14 -2.66
N LEU A 104 10.44 10.45 -2.84
CA LEU A 104 11.71 11.04 -3.23
C LEU A 104 12.56 11.06 -1.96
N LEU A 105 13.17 9.92 -1.63
CA LEU A 105 14.26 9.88 -0.67
C LEU A 105 15.51 10.26 -1.46
N ASP A 106 16.15 11.37 -1.11
CA ASP A 106 17.40 11.74 -1.74
C ASP A 106 18.50 10.77 -1.25
N PRO A 107 19.15 10.01 -2.14
CA PRO A 107 20.23 9.12 -1.73
C PRO A 107 21.38 9.82 -1.01
N VAL A 108 21.55 11.14 -1.21
CA VAL A 108 22.60 11.92 -0.56
C VAL A 108 22.32 12.08 0.94
N ASP A 109 21.08 12.38 1.32
CA ASP A 109 20.69 12.68 2.70
C ASP A 109 20.79 11.46 3.63
N TYR A 110 20.68 10.26 3.07
CA TYR A 110 20.65 8.98 3.81
C TYR A 110 21.93 8.16 3.62
N ARG A 111 22.95 8.73 2.96
CA ARG A 111 24.23 8.05 2.79
C ARG A 111 25.00 8.08 4.10
N LEU A 112 25.29 6.90 4.63
CA LEU A 112 26.13 6.76 5.83
C LEU A 112 27.52 7.38 5.61
N SER A 113 27.88 8.33 6.47
CA SER A 113 29.24 8.87 6.54
C SER A 113 30.22 7.81 7.08
N SER A 114 31.53 8.07 7.00
CA SER A 114 32.53 7.18 7.61
C SER A 114 32.39 7.09 9.13
N ALA A 115 31.97 8.18 9.78
CA ALA A 115 31.72 8.21 11.22
C ALA A 115 30.48 7.36 11.59
N ASP A 116 29.40 7.48 10.82
CA ASP A 116 28.17 6.69 11.02
C ASP A 116 28.43 5.19 10.87
N ARG A 117 29.26 4.81 9.89
CA ARG A 117 29.66 3.42 9.69
C ARG A 117 30.45 2.89 10.87
N ALA A 118 31.39 3.67 11.41
CA ALA A 118 32.17 3.27 12.58
C ALA A 118 31.27 3.10 13.83
N ALA A 119 30.28 3.98 14.01
CA ALA A 119 29.31 3.85 15.11
C ALA A 119 28.45 2.58 14.99
N LEU A 120 28.09 2.17 13.77
CA LEU A 120 27.33 0.96 13.51
C LEU A 120 28.17 -0.32 13.51
N GLU A 121 29.46 -0.24 13.18
CA GLU A 121 30.36 -1.39 13.06
C GLU A 121 30.61 -2.07 14.41
N GLY A 122 30.76 -1.29 15.49
CA GLY A 122 30.95 -1.82 16.84
C GLY A 122 29.72 -2.50 17.46
N ALA A 123 28.54 -2.36 16.83
CA ALA A 123 27.27 -2.82 17.37
C ALA A 123 26.44 -3.64 16.35
N ALA A 124 27.06 -4.05 15.24
CA ALA A 124 26.47 -4.91 14.21
C ALA A 124 26.42 -6.39 14.66
N ASP A 125 26.06 -6.64 15.91
CA ASP A 125 25.97 -7.97 16.49
C ASP A 125 24.82 -8.78 15.89
N GLU A 126 24.90 -10.12 16.06
CA GLU A 126 23.86 -11.08 15.66
C GLU A 126 22.46 -10.73 16.20
N ASN A 127 22.37 -9.87 17.23
CA ASN A 127 21.13 -9.52 17.90
C ASN A 127 20.42 -8.26 17.35
N PHE A 128 20.94 -7.59 16.32
CA PHE A 128 20.28 -6.36 15.81
C PHE A 128 18.85 -6.61 15.31
N MET A 129 18.52 -7.84 14.89
CA MET A 129 17.17 -8.25 14.51
C MET A 129 16.19 -8.23 15.69
N GLY A 130 16.65 -8.56 16.90
CA GLY A 130 15.84 -8.46 18.12
C GLY A 130 15.53 -7.01 18.45
N LYS A 131 16.57 -6.17 18.47
CA LYS A 131 16.47 -4.71 18.66
C LYS A 131 15.57 -4.05 17.62
N PHE A 132 15.67 -4.48 16.36
CA PHE A 132 14.80 -4.01 15.29
C PHE A 132 13.33 -4.37 15.53
N GLN A 133 13.06 -5.59 16.01
CA GLN A 133 11.69 -6.00 16.35
C GLN A 133 11.12 -5.12 17.47
N GLU A 134 11.89 -4.85 18.53
CA GLU A 134 11.48 -3.97 19.61
C GLU A 134 11.21 -2.54 19.11
N PHE A 135 12.06 -2.01 18.23
CA PHE A 135 11.84 -0.72 17.59
C PHE A 135 10.49 -0.65 16.86
N LEU A 136 10.12 -1.70 16.11
CA LEU A 136 8.84 -1.74 15.41
C LEU A 136 7.64 -1.76 16.38
N GLU A 137 7.76 -2.49 17.48
CA GLU A 137 6.69 -2.67 18.46
C GLU A 137 6.49 -1.43 19.34
N PHE A 138 7.58 -0.83 19.83
CA PHE A 138 7.50 0.22 20.86
C PHE A 138 7.67 1.64 20.33
N HIS A 139 8.61 1.87 19.42
CA HIS A 139 8.91 3.20 18.90
C HIS A 139 8.01 3.55 17.70
N ASP A 140 8.03 2.70 16.67
CA ASP A 140 7.24 2.90 15.44
C ASP A 140 5.76 2.47 15.60
N LYS A 141 5.45 1.71 16.66
CA LYS A 141 4.10 1.33 17.13
C LYS A 141 3.21 0.72 16.03
N ILE A 142 3.80 -0.11 15.16
CA ILE A 142 3.02 -0.80 14.13
C ILE A 142 2.25 -2.00 14.71
N SER A 143 1.17 -2.40 14.06
CA SER A 143 0.36 -3.52 14.54
C SER A 143 1.17 -4.83 14.59
N PRO A 144 0.88 -5.76 15.53
CA PRO A 144 1.64 -7.02 15.65
C PRO A 144 1.66 -7.86 14.36
N ALA A 145 0.57 -7.83 13.59
CA ALA A 145 0.49 -8.49 12.30
C ALA A 145 1.47 -7.87 11.27
N ASN A 146 1.62 -6.55 11.30
CA ASN A 146 2.56 -5.84 10.43
C ASN A 146 4.00 -6.06 10.88
N VAL A 147 4.28 -6.08 12.19
CA VAL A 147 5.59 -6.48 12.74
C VAL A 147 5.98 -7.85 12.20
N LYS A 148 5.10 -8.84 12.31
CA LYS A 148 5.36 -10.20 11.81
C LYS A 148 5.67 -10.22 10.31
N ASN A 149 4.95 -9.43 9.52
CA ASN A 149 5.19 -9.34 8.08
C ASN A 149 6.53 -8.68 7.75
N VAL A 150 6.85 -7.55 8.39
CA VAL A 150 8.13 -6.84 8.21
C VAL A 150 9.29 -7.72 8.64
N MET A 151 9.23 -8.29 9.85
CA MET A 151 10.26 -9.16 10.40
C MET A 151 10.48 -10.41 9.55
N ARG A 152 9.43 -10.99 8.96
CA ARG A 152 9.57 -12.13 8.04
C ARG A 152 10.48 -11.77 6.86
N GLN A 153 10.29 -10.61 6.24
CA GLN A 153 11.11 -10.21 5.10
C GLN A 153 12.50 -9.72 5.53
N ALA A 154 12.58 -8.96 6.63
CA ALA A 154 13.85 -8.49 7.17
C ALA A 154 14.78 -9.64 7.54
N ARG A 155 14.29 -10.70 8.18
CA ARG A 155 15.09 -11.90 8.50
C ARG A 155 15.61 -12.63 7.25
N LYS A 156 14.80 -12.73 6.18
CA LYS A 156 15.23 -13.32 4.90
C LYS A 156 16.34 -12.51 4.23
N LEU A 157 16.27 -11.19 4.34
CA LEU A 157 17.34 -10.32 3.85
C LEU A 157 18.58 -10.43 4.74
N ALA A 158 18.41 -10.44 6.07
CA ALA A 158 19.51 -10.49 7.03
C ALA A 158 20.30 -11.81 6.94
N SER A 159 19.63 -12.93 6.67
CA SER A 159 20.27 -14.22 6.43
C SER A 159 20.88 -14.37 5.03
N GLY A 160 20.58 -13.46 4.11
CA GLY A 160 20.98 -13.57 2.70
C GLY A 160 20.17 -14.58 1.89
N GLU A 161 19.08 -15.15 2.41
CA GLU A 161 18.14 -16.00 1.64
C GLU A 161 17.57 -15.23 0.43
N GLY A 162 17.38 -13.92 0.61
CA GLY A 162 16.74 -13.04 -0.34
C GLY A 162 15.22 -13.17 -0.31
N ILE A 163 14.55 -12.24 -0.98
CA ILE A 163 13.08 -12.18 -1.02
C ILE A 163 12.57 -12.74 -2.35
N ARG A 164 11.59 -13.64 -2.27
CA ARG A 164 10.83 -14.15 -3.41
C ARG A 164 9.36 -14.28 -3.07
N TYR A 165 8.53 -14.37 -4.10
CA TYR A 165 7.17 -14.88 -3.93
C TYR A 165 7.19 -16.38 -3.63
N GLU A 166 6.38 -16.80 -2.67
CA GLU A 166 6.27 -18.21 -2.26
C GLU A 166 5.41 -19.01 -3.24
N SER A 167 4.42 -18.36 -3.88
CA SER A 167 3.51 -19.01 -4.82
C SER A 167 4.00 -18.86 -6.27
N PRO A 168 4.25 -19.97 -7.00
CA PRO A 168 4.59 -19.91 -8.42
C PRO A 168 3.45 -19.36 -9.30
N ARG A 169 2.21 -19.40 -8.81
CA ARG A 169 1.02 -18.91 -9.52
C ARG A 169 0.76 -17.42 -9.26
N TYR A 170 1.43 -16.83 -8.26
CA TYR A 170 1.16 -15.48 -7.79
C TYR A 170 2.48 -14.80 -7.44
N GLY A 171 3.01 -14.03 -8.39
CA GLY A 171 4.24 -13.27 -8.21
C GLY A 171 5.16 -13.32 -9.42
N TRP A 172 6.45 -13.08 -9.17
CA TRP A 172 7.51 -13.18 -10.17
C TRP A 172 7.74 -14.62 -10.64
N ALA A 173 8.36 -14.76 -11.81
CA ALA A 173 8.75 -16.05 -12.35
C ALA A 173 9.66 -16.85 -11.38
N PRO A 174 9.66 -18.20 -11.46
CA PRO A 174 10.55 -19.04 -10.66
C PRO A 174 12.02 -18.63 -10.82
N GLY A 175 12.80 -18.70 -9.72
CA GLY A 175 14.22 -18.33 -9.71
C GLY A 175 14.49 -16.82 -9.60
N ARG A 176 13.46 -15.97 -9.52
CA ARG A 176 13.64 -14.54 -9.24
C ARG A 176 13.69 -14.29 -7.74
N TYR A 177 14.84 -13.78 -7.29
CA TYR A 177 15.06 -13.39 -5.91
C TYR A 177 15.58 -11.95 -5.89
N PHE A 178 15.07 -11.18 -4.95
CA PHE A 178 15.63 -9.89 -4.59
C PHE A 178 16.71 -10.10 -3.52
N GLN A 179 17.93 -9.62 -3.78
CA GLN A 179 19.06 -9.61 -2.83
C GLN A 179 19.41 -11.00 -2.24
N LYS A 180 19.53 -12.02 -3.09
CA LYS A 180 19.96 -13.37 -2.67
C LYS A 180 21.48 -13.48 -2.61
N GLY A 181 21.99 -14.12 -1.54
CA GLY A 181 23.41 -14.39 -1.32
C GLY A 181 24.17 -13.24 -0.66
N THR A 182 23.50 -12.11 -0.38
CA THR A 182 24.12 -10.97 0.30
C THR A 182 23.30 -10.62 1.53
N PRO A 183 23.75 -11.02 2.73
CA PRO A 183 23.07 -10.66 3.96
C PRO A 183 23.09 -9.15 4.14
N ILE A 184 21.97 -8.57 4.58
CA ILE A 184 21.91 -7.17 4.95
C ILE A 184 22.30 -6.98 6.42
N THR A 185 22.96 -5.88 6.72
CA THR A 185 23.30 -5.45 8.07
C THR A 185 22.76 -4.03 8.29
N PRO A 186 22.78 -3.48 9.52
CA PRO A 186 22.46 -2.08 9.77
C PRO A 186 23.32 -1.09 8.96
N MET A 187 24.48 -1.52 8.44
CA MET A 187 25.38 -0.72 7.60
C MET A 187 25.02 -0.75 6.11
N SER A 188 24.06 -1.58 5.71
CA SER A 188 23.65 -1.68 4.31
C SER A 188 23.06 -0.36 3.80
N ASP A 189 23.31 -0.07 2.52
CA ASP A 189 22.68 1.05 1.81
C ASP A 189 21.21 0.72 1.50
N PHE A 190 20.32 1.04 2.43
CA PHE A 190 18.89 0.77 2.27
C PHE A 190 18.24 1.60 1.16
N VAL A 191 18.74 2.81 0.86
CA VAL A 191 18.20 3.61 -0.24
C VAL A 191 18.57 3.00 -1.59
N GLY A 192 19.82 2.59 -1.76
CA GLY A 192 20.25 1.82 -2.93
C GLY A 192 19.50 0.49 -3.07
N LEU A 193 19.23 -0.20 -1.96
CA LEU A 193 18.39 -1.42 -1.97
C LEU A 193 16.95 -1.13 -2.38
N MET A 194 16.36 0.00 -1.96
CA MET A 194 15.02 0.40 -2.40
C MET A 194 14.97 0.70 -3.90
N ALA A 195 15.99 1.37 -4.44
CA ALA A 195 16.10 1.62 -5.87
C ALA A 195 16.20 0.30 -6.66
N LYS A 196 17.07 -0.63 -6.23
CA LYS A 196 17.17 -1.98 -6.81
C LYS A 196 15.85 -2.75 -6.71
N GLY A 197 15.14 -2.60 -5.59
CA GLY A 197 13.82 -3.20 -5.38
C GLY A 197 12.81 -2.71 -6.42
N GLN A 198 12.81 -1.40 -6.70
CA GLN A 198 11.98 -0.82 -7.74
C GLN A 198 12.35 -1.34 -9.13
N GLU A 199 13.64 -1.43 -9.47
CA GLU A 199 14.10 -2.01 -10.73
C GLU A 199 13.65 -3.47 -10.89
N CYS A 200 13.65 -4.24 -9.80
CA CYS A 200 13.15 -5.61 -9.79
C CYS A 200 11.64 -5.67 -10.06
N GLU A 201 10.86 -4.78 -9.45
CA GLU A 201 9.41 -4.67 -9.71
C GLU A 201 9.13 -4.24 -11.15
N ASP A 202 9.90 -3.30 -11.70
CA ASP A 202 9.76 -2.82 -13.08
C ASP A 202 10.11 -3.94 -14.08
N LYS A 203 11.10 -4.78 -13.76
CA LYS A 203 11.58 -5.87 -14.63
C LYS A 203 10.75 -7.15 -14.53
N TRP A 204 10.28 -7.53 -13.34
CA TRP A 204 9.64 -8.83 -13.10
C TRP A 204 8.14 -8.74 -12.83
N GLY A 205 7.61 -7.54 -12.68
CA GLY A 205 6.23 -7.28 -12.33
C GLY A 205 6.11 -6.67 -10.94
N ARG A 206 5.11 -5.78 -10.82
CA ARG A 206 4.82 -5.01 -9.62
C ARG A 206 4.59 -5.91 -8.40
N ASP A 207 4.97 -5.42 -7.22
CA ASP A 207 4.57 -6.09 -5.97
C ASP A 207 3.04 -6.09 -5.80
N HIS A 208 2.47 -7.30 -5.82
CA HIS A 208 1.05 -7.54 -5.55
C HIS A 208 0.65 -7.23 -4.10
N GLY A 209 1.62 -7.27 -3.18
CA GLY A 209 1.48 -6.87 -1.79
C GLY A 209 1.51 -5.35 -1.58
N ASN A 210 1.44 -4.52 -2.62
CA ASN A 210 1.49 -3.06 -2.48
C ASN A 210 2.70 -2.51 -1.71
N GLY A 211 3.86 -3.17 -1.82
CA GLY A 211 5.11 -2.78 -1.18
C GLY A 211 5.41 -3.57 0.09
N TRP A 212 4.49 -4.42 0.59
CA TRP A 212 4.75 -5.26 1.76
C TRP A 212 5.84 -6.31 1.52
N LEU A 213 6.19 -6.61 0.26
CA LEU A 213 7.23 -7.59 -0.05
C LEU A 213 8.64 -7.02 0.09
N ILE A 214 8.93 -5.86 -0.50
CA ILE A 214 10.29 -5.24 -0.49
C ILE A 214 10.27 -3.84 0.12
N SER A 215 9.52 -2.93 -0.49
CA SER A 215 9.62 -1.49 -0.20
C SER A 215 9.35 -1.15 1.27
N HIS A 216 8.31 -1.75 1.87
CA HIS A 216 7.92 -1.46 3.24
C HIS A 216 8.91 -2.02 4.26
N PRO A 217 9.36 -3.29 4.19
CA PRO A 217 10.45 -3.78 5.03
C PRO A 217 11.73 -2.93 4.94
N LEU A 218 12.18 -2.59 3.72
CA LEU A 218 13.39 -1.76 3.55
C LEU A 218 13.22 -0.36 4.16
N LYS A 219 12.05 0.26 3.99
CA LYS A 219 11.76 1.55 4.61
C LYS A 219 11.83 1.48 6.15
N LYS A 220 11.33 0.40 6.74
CA LYS A 220 11.39 0.22 8.20
C LYS A 220 12.82 0.00 8.69
N LEU A 221 13.63 -0.73 7.94
CA LEU A 221 15.06 -0.89 8.22
C LEU A 221 15.82 0.44 8.12
N LEU A 222 15.49 1.28 7.14
CA LEU A 222 16.05 2.63 7.04
C LEU A 222 15.69 3.49 8.26
N LEU A 223 14.42 3.50 8.69
CA LEU A 223 14.01 4.25 9.88
C LEU A 223 14.72 3.75 11.14
N PHE A 224 14.93 2.44 11.26
CA PHE A 224 15.70 1.87 12.35
C PHE A 224 17.17 2.28 12.30
N GLN A 225 17.80 2.25 11.13
CA GLN A 225 19.18 2.74 10.95
C GLN A 225 19.30 4.20 11.42
N GLN A 226 18.35 5.06 11.05
CA GLN A 226 18.34 6.46 11.50
C GLN A 226 18.16 6.60 13.02
N PHE A 227 17.30 5.78 13.61
CA PHE A 227 17.11 5.74 15.06
C PHE A 227 18.42 5.36 15.77
N VAL A 228 19.11 4.32 15.30
CA VAL A 228 20.40 3.93 15.89
C VAL A 228 21.45 5.02 15.75
N LEU A 229 21.50 5.76 14.64
CA LEU A 229 22.44 6.86 14.50
C LEU A 229 22.16 8.02 15.48
N GLN A 230 20.91 8.19 15.90
CA GLN A 230 20.52 9.15 16.94
C GLN A 230 20.82 8.61 18.36
N HIS A 231 20.84 7.29 18.53
CA HIS A 231 21.05 6.59 19.80
C HIS A 231 22.14 5.49 19.63
N PRO A 232 23.42 5.87 19.48
CA PRO A 232 24.50 4.94 19.10
C PRO A 232 24.71 3.82 20.12
N ASP A 233 24.47 4.10 21.40
CA ASP A 233 24.63 3.12 22.49
C ASP A 233 23.53 2.06 22.51
N PHE A 234 22.42 2.27 21.79
CA PHE A 234 21.26 1.37 21.85
C PHE A 234 21.54 -0.03 21.30
N LEU A 235 22.33 -0.14 20.22
CA LEU A 235 22.68 -1.44 19.67
C LEU A 235 23.65 -2.20 20.57
N ALA A 236 24.55 -1.49 21.25
CA ALA A 236 25.54 -2.06 22.17
C ALA A 236 24.95 -2.35 23.57
N SER A 237 23.81 -1.76 23.92
CA SER A 237 23.20 -1.96 25.23
C SER A 237 22.50 -3.33 25.31
N ASP A 238 22.53 -3.94 26.49
CA ASP A 238 21.71 -5.12 26.79
C ASP A 238 20.25 -4.76 27.13
N LEU A 239 19.95 -3.47 27.29
CA LEU A 239 18.65 -2.97 27.69
C LEU A 239 17.61 -3.15 26.59
N ARG A 240 16.37 -3.44 26.99
CA ARG A 240 15.24 -3.40 26.07
C ARG A 240 14.94 -1.96 25.69
N LEU A 241 14.41 -1.73 24.49
CA LEU A 241 14.10 -0.38 24.02
C LEU A 241 13.19 0.41 24.98
N LYS A 242 12.25 -0.29 25.63
CA LYS A 242 11.34 0.31 26.61
C LYS A 242 12.09 0.86 27.84
N GLU A 243 13.15 0.19 28.26
CA GLU A 243 13.99 0.58 29.40
C GLU A 243 14.95 1.68 28.97
N TYR A 244 15.57 1.52 27.80
CA TYR A 244 16.49 2.50 27.21
C TYR A 244 15.84 3.89 27.07
N CYS A 245 14.64 3.98 26.48
CA CYS A 245 13.94 5.27 26.34
C CYS A 245 13.30 5.79 27.65
N ALA A 246 13.37 5.04 28.75
CA ALA A 246 12.91 5.51 30.06
C ALA A 246 14.03 6.11 30.91
N GLU A 247 15.29 5.88 30.52
CA GLU A 247 16.49 6.42 31.18
C GLU A 247 16.95 7.75 30.57
N GLU A 248 16.48 8.10 29.36
CA GLU A 248 16.59 9.43 28.72
C GLU A 248 15.49 10.39 29.18
#